data_AF-A0A838N555-F1
#
_entry.id   AF-A0A838N555-F1
#
_cell.length_a   1.000
_cell.length_b   1.000
_cell.length_c   1.000
_cell.angle_alpha   90.00
_cell.angle_beta   90.00
_cell.angle_gamma   90.00
#
_symmetry.space_group_name_H-M   'P 1'
#
loop_
_entity.id
_entity.type
_entity.pdbx_description
1 polymer ?
#
loop_
_entity_poly.entity_id
_entity_poly.type
_entity_poly.pdbx_seq_one_letter_code
_entity_poly.pdbx_strand_id
1 'polypeptide(L)'
;MYQKLGVPPRAGDIAASVEQFVAEFSEMGCALPEGKPLHFVEFGIGGGGQRPDETFHAPAATVEAAARTPFVGTDKLEENPWRSVELVRLRRQTYGAFCDFLARPITDHPVHAAYSWSYGSWDVHGLVHPAFADEEIAHRIQKHNRAAMPQRSSGDAARVALER
;
A
#
# COMPACT_ATOMS: atom_id res chain seq x y z
N MET A 1 -4.90 -0.85 6.87
CA MET A 1 -5.94 -0.73 5.82
C MET A 1 -7.30 -0.82 6.49
N TYR A 2 -8.23 0.06 6.12
CA TYR A 2 -9.53 0.21 6.80
C TYR A 2 -10.53 -0.90 6.42
N GLN A 3 -10.58 -1.33 5.15
CA GLN A 3 -11.41 -2.45 4.70
C GLN A 3 -10.66 -3.79 4.60
N LYS A 4 -11.45 -4.87 4.62
CA LYS A 4 -11.02 -6.23 4.30
C LYS A 4 -10.76 -6.37 2.81
N LEU A 5 -9.61 -6.93 2.43
CA LEU A 5 -9.26 -7.14 1.02
C LEU A 5 -9.97 -8.37 0.43
N GLY A 6 -10.26 -8.30 -0.87
CA GLY A 6 -10.57 -9.47 -1.67
C GLY A 6 -9.37 -10.42 -1.79
N VAL A 7 -9.64 -11.67 -2.15
CA VAL A 7 -8.61 -12.67 -2.46
C VAL A 7 -8.89 -13.21 -3.88
N PRO A 8 -8.14 -12.80 -4.92
CA PRO A 8 -7.02 -11.85 -4.88
C PRO A 8 -7.47 -10.38 -4.72
N PRO A 9 -6.62 -9.51 -4.15
CA PRO A 9 -6.87 -8.07 -4.06
C PRO A 9 -7.02 -7.41 -5.44
N ARG A 10 -7.85 -6.38 -5.51
CA ARG A 10 -8.11 -5.58 -6.72
C ARG A 10 -8.07 -4.08 -6.40
N ALA A 11 -7.87 -3.25 -7.44
CA ALA A 11 -7.89 -1.79 -7.30
C ALA A 11 -9.19 -1.27 -6.64
N GLY A 12 -10.32 -1.94 -6.90
CA GLY A 12 -11.61 -1.61 -6.27
C GLY A 12 -11.63 -1.81 -4.75
N ASP A 13 -10.84 -2.75 -4.19
CA ASP A 13 -10.75 -2.93 -2.74
C ASP A 13 -10.04 -1.73 -2.07
N ILE A 14 -9.08 -1.13 -2.78
CA ILE A 14 -8.38 0.07 -2.34
C ILE A 14 -9.30 1.29 -2.44
N ALA A 15 -10.05 1.42 -3.54
CA ALA A 15 -11.06 2.47 -3.70
C ALA A 15 -12.11 2.43 -2.59
N ALA A 16 -12.65 1.24 -2.27
CA ALA A 16 -13.59 1.08 -1.16
C ALA A 16 -12.99 1.49 0.19
N SER A 17 -11.70 1.26 0.41
CA SER A 17 -11.00 1.74 1.61
C SER A 17 -10.91 3.27 1.65
N VAL A 18 -10.72 3.93 0.50
CA VAL A 18 -10.71 5.39 0.39
C VAL A 18 -12.09 5.94 0.71
N GLU A 19 -13.14 5.39 0.12
CA GLU A 19 -14.52 5.83 0.35
C GLU A 19 -14.95 5.66 1.80
N GLN A 20 -14.60 4.53 2.44
CA GLN A 20 -14.84 4.36 3.87
C GLN A 20 -14.12 5.42 4.69
N PHE A 21 -12.84 5.68 4.42
CA PHE A 21 -12.08 6.70 5.14
C PHE A 21 -12.75 8.08 5.01
N VAL A 22 -13.17 8.46 3.80
CA VAL A 22 -13.86 9.74 3.55
C VAL A 22 -15.18 9.80 4.30
N ALA A 23 -15.96 8.71 4.30
CA ALA A 23 -17.22 8.63 5.02
C ALA A 23 -17.02 8.79 6.53
N GLU A 24 -16.10 8.02 7.13
CA GLU A 24 -15.78 8.12 8.56
C GLU A 24 -15.26 9.51 8.94
N PHE A 25 -14.41 10.12 8.10
CA PHE A 25 -13.89 11.47 8.33
C PHE A 25 -15.00 12.52 8.27
N SER A 26 -15.97 12.35 7.37
CA SER A 26 -17.17 13.18 7.31
C SER A 26 -18.08 13.00 8.52
N GLU A 27 -18.30 11.76 8.99
CA GLU A 27 -19.09 11.46 10.19
C GLU A 27 -18.50 12.09 11.46
N MET A 28 -17.17 12.23 11.52
CA MET A 28 -16.46 12.97 12.58
C MET A 28 -16.54 14.49 12.45
N GLY A 29 -17.32 15.03 11.49
CA GLY A 29 -17.51 16.47 11.29
C GLY A 29 -16.42 17.14 10.44
N CYS A 30 -15.60 16.36 9.74
CA CYS A 30 -14.48 16.84 8.92
C CYS A 30 -14.70 16.56 7.43
N ALA A 31 -15.91 16.82 6.91
CA ALA A 31 -16.26 16.56 5.51
C ALA A 31 -15.23 17.17 4.53
N LEU A 32 -14.76 16.34 3.59
CA LEU A 32 -13.83 16.77 2.56
C LEU A 32 -14.58 17.39 1.37
N PRO A 33 -14.07 18.48 0.78
CA PRO A 33 -14.59 18.96 -0.49
C PRO A 33 -14.49 17.87 -1.57
N GLU A 34 -15.47 17.79 -2.46
CA GLU A 34 -15.44 16.89 -3.62
C GLU A 34 -14.15 17.09 -4.42
N GLY A 35 -13.54 16.00 -4.90
CA GLY A 35 -12.29 16.07 -5.65
C GLY A 35 -11.06 16.42 -4.81
N LYS A 36 -11.18 16.62 -3.49
CA LYS A 36 -10.02 16.95 -2.64
C LYS A 36 -8.99 15.82 -2.73
N PRO A 37 -7.75 16.11 -3.19
CA PRO A 37 -6.73 15.08 -3.31
C PRO A 37 -6.25 14.62 -1.93
N LEU A 38 -5.94 13.34 -1.84
CA LEU A 38 -5.47 12.67 -0.64
C LEU A 38 -4.01 12.25 -0.79
N HIS A 39 -3.28 12.27 0.33
CA HIS A 39 -1.96 11.64 0.45
C HIS A 39 -2.02 10.56 1.53
N PHE A 40 -1.61 9.35 1.20
CA PHE A 40 -1.43 8.29 2.18
C PHE A 40 -0.04 8.37 2.75
N VAL A 41 0.07 8.87 3.98
CA VAL A 41 1.35 8.97 4.69
C VAL A 41 1.94 7.60 5.01
N GLU A 42 1.10 6.56 5.04
CA GLU A 42 1.50 5.18 5.27
C GLU A 42 0.64 4.23 4.44
N PHE A 43 1.28 3.27 3.79
CA PHE A 43 0.65 2.14 3.15
C PHE A 43 1.39 0.86 3.50
N GLY A 44 0.63 -0.15 3.92
CA GLY A 44 1.10 -1.48 4.24
C GLY A 44 -0.07 -2.42 4.48
N ILE A 45 0.16 -3.70 4.20
CA ILE A 45 -0.70 -4.80 4.65
C ILE A 45 -0.03 -5.49 5.83
N GLY A 46 -0.82 -5.85 6.84
CA GLY A 46 -0.32 -6.46 8.07
C GLY A 46 -0.07 -7.96 7.97
N GLY A 47 -0.96 -8.72 7.30
CA GLY A 47 -0.85 -10.19 7.26
C GLY A 47 -1.25 -10.86 8.57
N GLY A 48 -2.23 -10.29 9.28
CA GLY A 48 -2.64 -10.75 10.59
C GLY A 48 -3.55 -11.96 10.55
N GLY A 49 -3.59 -12.69 11.65
CA GLY A 49 -4.50 -13.79 11.91
C GLY A 49 -5.18 -13.60 13.25
N GLN A 50 -6.34 -14.23 13.41
CA GLN A 50 -7.05 -14.28 14.69
C GLN A 50 -6.67 -15.58 15.39
N ARG A 51 -6.19 -15.47 16.63
CA ARG A 51 -6.01 -16.63 17.50
C ARG A 51 -7.36 -17.08 18.11
N PRO A 52 -7.45 -18.30 18.65
CA PRO A 52 -8.65 -18.79 19.33
C PRO A 52 -9.11 -17.93 20.51
N ASP A 53 -8.21 -17.14 21.09
CA ASP A 53 -8.46 -16.19 22.19
C ASP A 53 -8.87 -14.78 21.69
N GLU A 54 -9.22 -14.66 20.41
CA GLU A 54 -9.60 -13.41 19.73
C GLU A 54 -8.49 -12.35 19.65
N THR A 55 -7.24 -12.69 19.97
CA THR A 55 -6.13 -11.76 19.80
C THR A 55 -5.72 -11.66 18.32
N PHE A 56 -5.58 -10.42 17.84
CA PHE A 56 -5.24 -10.09 16.43
C PHE A 56 -3.73 -9.89 16.19
N HIS A 57 -2.88 -10.31 17.13
CA HIS A 57 -1.44 -10.08 17.08
C HIS A 57 -0.65 -11.26 16.53
N ALA A 58 -1.32 -12.25 15.94
CA ALA A 58 -0.65 -13.41 15.37
C ALA A 58 -0.45 -13.24 13.87
N PRO A 59 0.65 -13.79 13.31
CA PRO A 59 0.77 -13.97 11.87
C PRO A 59 -0.35 -14.85 11.33
N ALA A 60 -0.88 -14.52 10.15
CA ALA A 60 -1.89 -15.32 9.48
C ALA A 60 -1.36 -16.71 9.10
N ALA A 61 -2.20 -17.73 9.27
CA ALA A 61 -1.95 -19.06 8.71
C ALA A 61 -2.51 -19.22 7.29
N THR A 62 -3.46 -18.38 6.88
CA THR A 62 -4.16 -18.45 5.59
C THR A 62 -4.19 -17.11 4.88
N VAL A 63 -4.35 -17.15 3.56
CA VAL A 63 -4.48 -15.95 2.71
C VAL A 63 -5.72 -15.15 3.10
N GLU A 64 -6.82 -15.82 3.41
CA GLU A 64 -8.08 -15.18 3.80
C GLU A 64 -7.94 -14.44 5.13
N ALA A 65 -7.23 -15.02 6.10
CA ALA A 65 -6.95 -14.34 7.36
C ALA A 65 -6.06 -13.11 7.13
N ALA A 66 -4.95 -13.29 6.41
CA ALA A 66 -4.00 -12.22 6.09
C ALA A 66 -4.65 -11.01 5.38
N ALA A 67 -5.64 -11.28 4.52
CA ALA A 67 -6.36 -10.26 3.77
C ALA A 67 -7.41 -9.49 4.61
N ARG A 68 -7.87 -10.06 5.74
CA ARG A 68 -9.07 -9.59 6.46
C ARG A 68 -8.81 -9.18 7.89
N THR A 69 -7.64 -9.50 8.44
CA THR A 69 -7.34 -9.32 9.84
C THR A 69 -6.16 -8.34 10.01
N PRO A 70 -6.30 -7.34 10.90
CA PRO A 70 -5.22 -6.40 11.17
C PRO A 70 -4.01 -7.11 11.78
N PHE A 71 -2.84 -6.51 11.62
CA PHE A 71 -1.60 -6.94 12.28
C PHE A 71 -0.84 -5.69 12.69
N VAL A 72 -0.24 -5.72 13.87
CA VAL A 72 0.52 -4.60 14.43
C VAL A 72 1.96 -4.54 13.94
N GLY A 73 2.34 -5.43 13.01
CA GLY A 73 3.70 -5.55 12.52
C GLY A 73 4.64 -6.21 13.52
N THR A 74 5.80 -6.60 13.04
CA THR A 74 6.87 -7.16 13.86
C THR A 74 8.21 -6.91 13.20
N ASP A 75 9.25 -6.65 13.99
CA ASP A 75 10.66 -6.63 13.56
C ASP A 75 11.32 -8.01 13.73
N LYS A 76 10.64 -8.96 14.37
CA LYS A 76 11.14 -10.31 14.59
C LYS A 76 10.86 -11.21 13.40
N LEU A 77 11.91 -11.80 12.84
CA LEU A 77 11.79 -12.70 11.69
C LEU A 77 11.00 -13.98 12.02
N GLU A 78 11.12 -14.45 13.26
CA GLU A 78 10.36 -15.57 13.80
C GLU A 78 8.85 -15.30 13.95
N GLU A 79 8.40 -14.05 13.77
CA GLU A 79 7.00 -13.64 13.72
C GLU A 79 6.59 -13.09 12.34
N ASN A 80 7.46 -13.09 11.33
CA ASN A 80 7.14 -12.56 10.01
C ASN A 80 5.90 -13.25 9.40
N PRO A 81 4.82 -12.53 9.01
CA PRO A 81 3.65 -13.15 8.38
C PRO A 81 3.88 -13.62 6.94
N TRP A 82 4.93 -13.15 6.28
CA TRP A 82 5.17 -13.44 4.86
C TRP A 82 6.04 -14.68 4.65
N ARG A 83 5.58 -15.83 5.17
CA ARG A 83 6.39 -17.08 5.23
C ARG A 83 6.10 -18.09 4.15
N SER A 84 4.84 -18.18 3.72
CA SER A 84 4.43 -19.12 2.70
C SER A 84 4.41 -18.44 1.33
N VAL A 85 4.56 -19.24 0.27
CA VAL A 85 4.49 -18.74 -1.11
C VAL A 85 3.16 -18.05 -1.37
N GLU A 86 2.07 -18.57 -0.80
CA GLU A 86 0.71 -18.03 -0.93
C GLU A 86 0.56 -16.69 -0.22
N LEU A 87 1.12 -16.54 0.99
CA LEU A 87 1.07 -15.28 1.74
C LEU A 87 1.95 -14.20 1.10
N VAL A 88 3.14 -14.58 0.61
CA VAL A 88 3.99 -13.69 -0.20
C VAL A 88 3.27 -13.27 -1.48
N ARG A 89 2.60 -14.20 -2.16
CA ARG A 89 1.80 -13.90 -3.36
C ARG A 89 0.67 -12.92 -3.05
N LEU A 90 -0.04 -13.09 -1.94
CA LEU A 90 -1.05 -12.12 -1.49
C LEU A 90 -0.43 -10.74 -1.31
N ARG A 91 0.68 -10.63 -0.56
CA ARG A 91 1.41 -9.36 -0.35
C ARG A 91 1.72 -8.69 -1.69
N ARG A 92 2.31 -9.42 -2.64
CA ARG A 92 2.64 -8.92 -3.98
C ARG A 92 1.41 -8.47 -4.77
N GLN A 93 0.32 -9.25 -4.71
CA GLN A 93 -0.95 -8.89 -5.35
C GLN A 93 -1.57 -7.64 -4.73
N THR A 94 -1.46 -7.43 -3.43
CA THR A 94 -1.92 -6.20 -2.75
C THR A 94 -1.18 -4.97 -3.27
N TYR A 95 0.15 -5.02 -3.35
CA TYR A 95 0.92 -3.90 -3.93
C TYR A 95 0.67 -3.76 -5.45
N GLY A 96 0.37 -4.87 -6.13
CA GLY A 96 -0.20 -4.91 -7.48
C GLY A 96 -1.43 -4.05 -7.64
N ALA A 97 -2.50 -4.43 -6.93
CA ALA A 97 -3.76 -3.74 -6.89
C ALA A 97 -3.63 -2.27 -6.49
N PHE A 98 -2.72 -1.96 -5.55
CA PHE A 98 -2.47 -0.60 -5.12
C PHE A 98 -1.83 0.26 -6.23
N CYS A 99 -0.81 -0.26 -6.91
CA CYS A 99 -0.21 0.44 -8.06
C CYS A 99 -1.22 0.63 -9.21
N ASP A 100 -2.09 -0.37 -9.44
CA ASP A 100 -3.13 -0.29 -10.46
C ASP A 100 -4.18 0.79 -10.10
N PHE A 101 -4.58 0.86 -8.83
CA PHE A 101 -5.46 1.92 -8.30
C PHE A 101 -4.82 3.30 -8.47
N LEU A 102 -3.55 3.49 -8.09
CA LEU A 102 -2.88 4.78 -8.24
C LEU A 102 -2.72 5.20 -9.71
N ALA A 103 -2.52 4.25 -10.63
CA ALA A 103 -2.39 4.53 -12.05
C ALA A 103 -3.73 4.92 -12.71
N ARG A 104 -4.84 4.40 -12.17
CA ARG A 104 -6.20 4.67 -12.65
C ARG A 104 -7.14 4.77 -11.45
N PRO A 105 -7.17 5.93 -10.77
CA PRO A 105 -8.01 6.10 -9.58
C PRO A 105 -9.49 5.90 -9.94
N ILE A 106 -10.17 5.10 -9.14
CA ILE A 106 -11.62 4.86 -9.24
C ILE A 106 -12.25 5.37 -7.94
N THR A 107 -12.14 6.68 -7.71
CA THR A 107 -12.64 7.35 -6.50
C THR A 107 -12.80 8.83 -6.79
N ASP A 108 -13.76 9.47 -6.11
CA ASP A 108 -13.98 10.91 -6.20
C ASP A 108 -12.87 11.72 -5.49
N HIS A 109 -12.04 11.06 -4.68
CA HIS A 109 -10.92 11.67 -3.96
C HIS A 109 -9.58 11.08 -4.43
N PRO A 110 -8.92 11.68 -5.46
CA PRO A 110 -7.73 11.09 -6.04
C PRO A 110 -6.58 11.02 -5.03
N VAL A 111 -5.89 9.89 -4.99
CA VAL A 111 -4.68 9.73 -4.17
C VAL A 111 -3.46 10.14 -4.99
N HIS A 112 -2.87 11.29 -4.68
CA HIS A 112 -1.72 11.84 -5.42
C HIS A 112 -0.38 11.24 -4.99
N ALA A 113 -0.28 10.83 -3.73
CA ALA A 113 0.95 10.27 -3.17
C ALA A 113 0.62 9.22 -2.13
N ALA A 114 1.44 8.18 -2.09
CA ALA A 114 1.39 7.16 -1.07
C ALA A 114 2.80 6.73 -0.69
N TYR A 115 3.05 6.57 0.61
CA TYR A 115 4.37 6.22 1.14
C TYR A 115 4.30 4.84 1.81
N SER A 116 5.17 3.93 1.40
CA SER A 116 5.23 2.59 2.00
C SER A 116 5.83 2.67 3.41
N TRP A 117 5.19 2.00 4.36
CA TRP A 117 5.73 1.90 5.72
C TRP A 117 7.01 1.06 5.71
N SER A 118 8.14 1.66 6.08
CA SER A 118 9.47 1.02 6.02
C SER A 118 9.94 0.56 7.41
N TYR A 119 9.17 -0.33 8.05
CA TYR A 119 9.51 -0.91 9.36
C TYR A 119 9.10 -2.38 9.44
N GLY A 120 9.99 -3.23 9.97
CA GLY A 120 9.73 -4.66 10.20
C GLY A 120 9.04 -5.36 9.03
N SER A 121 7.97 -6.10 9.31
CA SER A 121 7.13 -6.83 8.35
C SER A 121 6.50 -5.97 7.24
N TRP A 122 6.53 -4.65 7.34
CA TRP A 122 6.05 -3.75 6.29
C TRP A 122 7.16 -3.26 5.36
N ASP A 123 8.43 -3.43 5.72
CA ASP A 123 9.59 -2.92 4.98
C ASP A 123 9.85 -3.68 3.68
N VAL A 124 8.97 -3.49 2.70
CA VAL A 124 9.02 -4.13 1.37
C VAL A 124 10.27 -3.75 0.58
N HIS A 125 10.90 -2.63 0.91
CA HIS A 125 12.13 -2.17 0.25
C HIS A 125 13.39 -2.64 0.99
N GLY A 126 13.26 -3.11 2.24
CA GLY A 126 14.40 -3.49 3.08
C GLY A 126 15.28 -2.31 3.50
N LEU A 127 14.73 -1.11 3.65
CA LEU A 127 15.50 0.10 3.99
C LEU A 127 16.03 0.08 5.42
N VAL A 128 15.25 -0.47 6.36
CA VAL A 128 15.58 -0.60 7.77
C VAL A 128 15.87 -2.05 8.13
N HIS A 129 15.09 -2.99 7.60
CA HIS A 129 15.22 -4.42 7.85
C HIS A 129 15.27 -5.21 6.53
N PRO A 130 16.47 -5.43 5.95
CA PRO A 130 16.63 -6.11 4.66
C PRO A 130 15.98 -7.49 4.57
N ALA A 131 15.85 -8.19 5.70
CA ALA A 131 15.24 -9.52 5.76
C ALA A 131 13.72 -9.54 5.51
N PHE A 132 13.05 -8.38 5.49
CA PHE A 132 11.62 -8.26 5.13
C PHE A 132 11.37 -7.73 3.71
N ALA A 133 12.45 -7.46 2.96
CA ALA A 133 12.39 -6.95 1.59
C ALA A 133 11.64 -7.92 0.66
N ASP A 134 10.97 -7.35 -0.34
CA ASP A 134 10.39 -8.11 -1.45
C ASP A 134 10.73 -7.40 -2.76
N GLU A 135 11.71 -7.93 -3.49
CA GLU A 135 12.22 -7.35 -4.73
C GLU A 135 11.14 -7.20 -5.81
N GLU A 136 10.15 -8.09 -5.85
CA GLU A 136 9.07 -8.00 -6.82
C GLU A 136 8.16 -6.80 -6.54
N ILE A 137 7.89 -6.54 -5.25
CA ILE A 137 7.13 -5.37 -4.81
C ILE A 137 7.93 -4.10 -5.11
N ALA A 138 9.21 -4.06 -4.74
CA ALA A 138 10.08 -2.91 -4.99
C ALA A 138 10.16 -2.58 -6.49
N HIS A 139 10.37 -3.60 -7.35
CA HIS A 139 10.40 -3.44 -8.80
C HIS A 139 9.08 -2.89 -9.34
N ARG A 140 7.94 -3.41 -8.84
CA ARG A 140 6.62 -2.96 -9.27
C ARG A 140 6.38 -1.49 -8.90
N ILE A 141 6.68 -1.09 -7.66
CA ILE A 141 6.57 0.30 -7.21
C ILE A 141 7.47 1.19 -8.07
N GLN A 142 8.71 0.78 -8.32
CA GLN A 142 9.62 1.54 -9.18
C GLN A 142 9.07 1.71 -10.60
N LYS A 143 8.52 0.64 -11.19
CA LYS A 143 7.90 0.69 -12.51
C LYS A 143 6.70 1.64 -12.55
N HIS A 144 5.82 1.57 -11.54
CA HIS A 144 4.70 2.48 -11.39
C HIS A 144 5.18 3.94 -11.33
N ASN A 145 6.13 4.25 -10.44
CA ASN A 145 6.66 5.60 -10.26
C ASN A 145 7.28 6.16 -11.55
N ARG A 146 8.03 5.33 -12.30
CA ARG A 146 8.61 5.74 -13.59
C ARG A 146 7.54 6.06 -14.63
N ALA A 147 6.43 5.32 -14.65
CA ALA A 147 5.32 5.57 -15.57
C ALA A 147 4.50 6.81 -15.18
N ALA A 148 4.45 7.14 -13.89
CA ALA A 148 3.73 8.29 -13.36
C ALA A 148 4.52 9.61 -13.47
N MET A 149 5.86 9.56 -13.63
CA MET A 149 6.62 10.79 -13.84
C MET A 149 6.27 11.42 -15.19
N PRO A 150 5.97 12.73 -15.25
CA PRO A 150 5.81 13.41 -16.52
C PRO A 150 7.10 13.23 -17.31
N GLN A 151 7.00 12.77 -18.56
CA GLN A 151 8.15 12.78 -19.47
C GLN A 151 8.66 14.20 -19.50
N ARG A 152 9.80 14.48 -18.87
CA ARG A 152 10.50 15.73 -19.06
C ARG A 152 10.81 15.80 -20.54
N SER A 153 10.05 16.62 -21.28
CA SER A 153 10.35 16.87 -22.68
C SER A 153 11.78 17.39 -22.72
N SER A 154 12.55 16.90 -23.67
CA SER A 154 13.97 17.24 -23.90
C SER A 154 14.22 18.73 -24.22
N GLY A 155 13.23 19.61 -24.03
CA GLY A 155 13.29 21.05 -24.31
C GLY A 155 13.80 21.92 -23.17
N ASP A 156 13.69 21.50 -21.90
CA ASP A 156 14.04 22.38 -20.76
C ASP A 156 15.54 22.40 -20.44
N ALA A 157 16.30 21.39 -20.88
CA ALA A 157 17.76 21.37 -20.69
C ALA A 157 18.48 22.42 -21.56
N ALA A 158 17.89 22.83 -22.69
CA ALA A 158 18.50 23.81 -23.59
C ALA A 158 18.33 25.26 -23.10
N ARG A 159 17.36 25.53 -22.22
CA ARG A 159 17.04 26.89 -21.80
C ARG A 159 17.90 27.40 -20.64
N VAL A 160 18.44 26.50 -19.82
CA VAL A 160 19.36 26.82 -18.71
C VAL A 160 20.80 27.08 -19.20
N ALA A 161 21.15 26.63 -20.41
CA ALA A 161 22.49 26.80 -20.97
C ALA A 161 22.70 28.13 -21.73
N LEU A 162 21.65 28.94 -21.93
CA LEU A 162 21.75 30.24 -22.61
C LEU A 162 21.70 31.46 -21.69
N GLU A 163 21.57 31.26 -20.38
CA GLU A 163 21.53 32.33 -19.37
C GLU A 163 22.76 32.31 -18.42
N ARG A 164 23.89 31.73 -18.86
CA ARG A 164 25.18 31.80 -18.18
C ARG A 164 26.26 32.30 -19.13
#